data_AF-A0A518ARJ4-F1
#
_entry.id   AF-A0A518ARJ4-F1
#
_cell.length_a   1.000
_cell.length_b   1.000
_cell.length_c   1.000
_cell.angle_alpha   90.00
_cell.angle_beta   90.00
_cell.angle_gamma   90.00
#
_symmetry.space_group_name_H-M   'P 1'
#
loop_
_entity.id
_entity.type
_entity.pdbx_description
1 polymer ?
#
loop_
_entity_poly.entity_id
_entity_poly.type
_entity_poly.pdbx_seq_one_letter_code
_entity_poly.pdbx_strand_id
1 'polypeptide(L)'
;MMIPFTPDDILLQLAIVLIAGILGGELFGFLKLPKVTGWIVTGIVLRATATQHQAFTGLAEGTVSNFAPYMSFVLGYIAFTVGAALHFASLRNSAKRLSFLLVGQALVPPAVVVLLMYFVGHWIDPERMTIRASWLLAAVAIAGAPGTTMLVVEEARSRGILTRTLVASVALIDMVAVGAYAFVASYLAEGGTGGEMWHSNWHTAFATVGVEFGMAFIVGSLSAVIALVFARFVVSPAFLGPTMVALILASWGGATGFGVSGILACTFAGIAVTNLKHDVVRSVEAYLHSIGGVLFAAFYTFAGMKALLTNSTRTVEARVG
;
A
#
# COMPACT_ATOMS: atom_id res chain seq x y z
N MET A 1 25.09 9.35 40.36
CA MET A 1 25.53 8.59 39.17
C MET A 1 24.43 8.72 38.13
N MET A 2 24.59 9.58 37.12
CA MET A 2 23.61 9.68 36.04
C MET A 2 23.95 8.59 35.02
N ILE A 3 23.07 7.60 34.88
CA ILE A 3 23.20 6.55 33.88
C ILE A 3 22.77 7.19 32.54
N PRO A 4 23.66 7.33 31.54
CA PRO A 4 23.28 7.90 30.26
C PRO A 4 22.30 6.97 29.55
N PHE A 5 21.16 7.50 29.12
CA PHE A 5 20.15 6.79 28.33
C PHE A 5 20.14 7.34 26.91
N THR A 6 20.23 6.45 25.91
CA THR A 6 20.21 6.78 24.48
C THR A 6 19.00 6.10 23.83
N PRO A 7 17.99 6.85 23.35
CA PRO A 7 16.75 6.28 22.81
C PRO A 7 16.84 5.84 21.34
N ASP A 8 18.03 5.51 20.84
CA ASP A 8 18.27 5.26 19.41
C ASP A 8 17.85 3.85 18.95
N ASP A 9 17.45 2.98 19.88
CA ASP A 9 17.05 1.62 19.56
C ASP A 9 15.69 1.57 18.82
N ILE A 10 15.66 0.84 17.71
CA ILE A 10 14.50 0.73 16.81
C ILE A 10 13.31 0.05 17.51
N LEU A 11 13.55 -0.88 18.44
CA LEU A 11 12.46 -1.55 19.17
C LEU A 11 11.79 -0.61 20.15
N LEU A 12 12.58 0.23 20.83
CA LEU A 12 12.04 1.28 21.70
C LEU A 12 11.21 2.28 20.89
N GLN A 13 11.73 2.74 19.76
CA GLN A 13 11.04 3.67 18.87
C GLN A 13 9.72 3.07 18.35
N LEU A 14 9.72 1.80 17.96
CA LEU A 14 8.51 1.09 17.55
C LEU A 14 7.49 1.00 18.69
N ALA A 15 7.94 0.69 19.92
CA ALA A 15 7.07 0.62 21.09
C ALA A 15 6.41 1.98 21.38
N ILE A 16 7.18 3.07 21.32
CA ILE A 16 6.66 4.43 21.51
C ILE A 16 5.62 4.78 20.43
N VAL A 17 5.94 4.53 19.16
CA VAL A 17 5.03 4.79 18.03
C VAL A 17 3.76 3.97 18.14
N LEU A 18 3.87 2.70 18.50
CA LEU A 18 2.72 1.81 18.67
C LEU A 18 1.82 2.28 19.81
N ILE A 19 2.38 2.61 20.98
CA ILE A 19 1.61 3.11 22.13
C ILE A 19 0.92 4.43 21.77
N ALA A 20 1.66 5.38 21.19
CA ALA A 20 1.09 6.67 20.77
C ALA A 20 -0.04 6.46 19.77
N GLY A 21 0.17 5.61 18.75
CA GLY A 21 -0.85 5.24 17.78
C GLY A 21 -2.09 4.64 18.43
N ILE A 22 -1.94 3.65 19.33
CA ILE A 22 -3.07 3.06 20.06
C ILE A 22 -3.86 4.13 20.82
N LEU A 23 -3.18 5.00 21.57
CA LEU A 23 -3.83 6.10 22.31
C LEU A 23 -4.57 7.06 21.38
N GLY A 24 -3.95 7.44 20.26
CA GLY A 24 -4.56 8.29 19.24
C GLY A 24 -5.79 7.67 18.60
N GLY A 25 -5.72 6.39 18.27
CA GLY A 25 -6.84 5.62 17.74
C GLY A 25 -8.00 5.56 18.73
N GLU A 26 -7.76 5.20 19.99
CA GLU A 26 -8.81 5.15 21.02
C GLU A 26 -9.43 6.53 21.30
N LEU A 27 -8.61 7.59 21.30
CA LEU A 27 -9.12 8.96 21.47
C LEU A 27 -10.09 9.34 20.34
N PHE A 28 -9.74 9.06 19.08
CA PHE A 28 -10.63 9.34 17.95
C PHE A 28 -11.85 8.42 17.92
N GLY A 29 -11.70 7.16 18.33
CA GLY A 29 -12.82 6.24 18.53
C GLY A 29 -13.82 6.75 19.56
N PHE A 30 -13.34 7.36 20.66
CA PHE A 30 -14.21 8.01 21.65
C PHE A 30 -14.97 9.21 21.06
N LEU A 31 -14.37 9.93 20.11
CA LEU A 31 -15.00 11.02 19.36
C LEU A 31 -15.92 10.53 18.24
N LYS A 32 -16.15 9.21 18.10
CA LYS A 32 -16.93 8.57 17.03
C LYS A 32 -16.35 8.81 15.62
N LEU A 33 -15.04 9.02 15.54
CA LEU A 33 -14.30 9.08 14.29
C LEU A 33 -13.58 7.74 14.06
N PRO A 34 -13.30 7.36 12.79
CA PRO A 34 -12.57 6.13 12.51
C PRO A 34 -11.19 6.11 13.17
N LYS A 35 -10.79 4.97 13.73
CA LYS A 35 -9.50 4.82 14.42
C LYS A 35 -8.30 5.13 13.52
N VAL A 36 -8.40 4.79 12.23
CA VAL A 36 -7.36 5.08 11.25
C VAL A 36 -7.06 6.57 11.13
N THR A 37 -8.07 7.43 11.32
CA THR A 37 -7.89 8.88 11.33
C THR A 37 -7.06 9.30 12.54
N GLY A 38 -7.32 8.71 13.71
CA GLY A 38 -6.53 8.92 14.92
C GLY A 38 -5.07 8.52 14.77
N TRP A 39 -4.80 7.35 14.19
CA TRP A 39 -3.43 6.88 13.93
C TRP A 39 -2.62 7.86 13.05
N ILE A 40 -3.21 8.29 11.93
CA ILE A 40 -2.56 9.23 11.01
C ILE A 40 -2.32 10.58 11.69
N VAL A 41 -3.33 11.14 12.36
CA VAL A 41 -3.21 12.43 13.06
C VAL A 41 -2.14 12.36 14.15
N THR A 42 -2.09 11.27 14.92
CA THR A 42 -1.03 11.08 15.92
C THR A 42 0.34 11.04 15.28
N GLY A 43 0.51 10.37 14.15
CA GLY A 43 1.77 10.39 13.40
C GLY A 43 2.20 11.80 12.99
N ILE A 44 1.25 12.60 12.47
CA ILE A 44 1.48 14.00 12.10
C ILE A 44 1.89 14.82 13.33
N VAL A 45 1.22 14.64 14.47
CA VAL A 45 1.55 15.34 15.72
C VAL A 45 2.93 14.95 16.22
N LEU A 46 3.24 13.64 16.30
CA LEU A 46 4.56 13.13 16.68
C LEU A 46 5.65 13.74 15.80
N ARG A 47 5.40 13.88 14.50
CA ARG A 47 6.37 14.50 13.61
C ARG A 47 6.48 16.01 13.84
N ALA A 48 5.37 16.71 14.01
CA ALA A 48 5.36 18.16 14.25
C ALA A 48 6.08 18.54 15.57
N THR A 49 6.01 17.68 16.59
CA THR A 49 6.63 17.88 17.90
C THR A 49 8.01 17.24 18.04
N ALA A 50 8.61 16.74 16.95
CA ALA A 50 9.86 15.99 16.99
C ALA A 50 10.99 16.74 17.72
N THR A 51 11.13 18.04 17.49
CA THR A 51 12.14 18.89 18.15
C THR A 51 12.03 18.91 19.68
N GLN A 52 10.83 18.65 20.23
CA GLN A 52 10.56 18.70 21.66
C GLN A 52 10.82 17.37 22.36
N HIS A 53 10.61 16.24 21.67
CA HIS A 53 10.69 14.91 22.28
C HIS A 53 11.82 14.03 21.75
N GLN A 54 12.45 14.35 20.61
CA GLN A 54 13.48 13.51 19.98
C GLN A 54 14.62 13.16 20.95
N ALA A 55 15.01 14.06 21.85
CA ALA A 55 16.05 13.81 22.85
C ALA A 55 15.70 12.66 23.83
N PHE A 56 14.41 12.40 24.04
CA PHE A 56 13.94 11.35 24.95
C PHE A 56 13.37 10.13 24.22
N THR A 57 12.83 10.31 23.01
CA THR A 57 12.16 9.24 22.25
C THR A 57 12.98 8.67 21.10
N GLY A 58 14.04 9.35 20.66
CA GLY A 58 14.84 8.95 19.49
C GLY A 58 14.10 9.06 18.15
N LEU A 59 12.86 9.56 18.15
CA LEU A 59 12.05 9.76 16.95
C LEU A 59 12.49 11.03 16.22
N ALA A 60 13.49 10.88 15.36
CA ALA A 60 14.03 11.92 14.49
C ALA A 60 13.33 11.92 13.12
N GLU A 61 13.69 12.90 12.28
CA GLU A 61 13.14 13.01 10.93
C GLU A 61 13.43 11.77 10.06
N GLY A 62 14.63 11.20 10.18
CA GLY A 62 15.04 10.00 9.45
C GLY A 62 14.56 8.69 10.05
N THR A 63 13.94 8.67 11.23
CA THR A 63 13.59 7.42 11.92
C THR A 63 12.62 6.55 11.12
N VAL A 64 11.72 7.15 10.33
CA VAL A 64 10.72 6.41 9.55
C VAL A 64 11.37 5.52 8.48
N SER A 65 12.53 5.90 7.92
CA SER A 65 13.19 5.09 6.88
C SER A 65 13.74 3.77 7.42
N ASN A 66 14.14 3.73 8.70
CA ASN A 66 14.56 2.50 9.38
C ASN A 66 13.44 1.46 9.47
N PHE A 67 12.18 1.90 9.37
CA PHE A 67 10.99 1.04 9.39
C PHE A 67 10.50 0.65 7.99
N ALA A 68 11.25 0.96 6.92
CA ALA A 68 10.86 0.57 5.56
C ALA A 68 10.52 -0.93 5.41
N PRO A 69 11.29 -1.89 5.99
CA PRO A 69 10.92 -3.31 5.92
C PRO A 69 9.59 -3.64 6.60
N TYR A 70 9.31 -2.98 7.74
CA TYR A 70 8.04 -3.12 8.44
C TYR A 70 6.88 -2.55 7.61
N MET A 71 7.06 -1.37 7.02
CA MET A 71 6.06 -0.73 6.15
C MET A 71 5.76 -1.60 4.92
N SER A 72 6.80 -2.14 4.27
CA SER A 72 6.68 -3.09 3.16
C SER A 72 5.92 -4.36 3.55
N PHE A 73 6.20 -4.92 4.73
CA PHE A 73 5.48 -6.09 5.23
C PHE A 73 3.99 -5.78 5.45
N VAL A 74 3.65 -4.68 6.12
CA VAL A 74 2.24 -4.33 6.38
C VAL A 74 1.51 -3.99 5.07
N LEU A 75 2.18 -3.34 4.12
CA LEU A 75 1.57 -3.06 2.81
C LEU A 75 1.37 -4.34 1.99
N GLY A 76 2.33 -5.27 2.03
CA GLY A 76 2.20 -6.61 1.45
C GLY A 76 1.06 -7.41 2.11
N TYR A 77 0.89 -7.28 3.42
CA TYR A 77 -0.25 -7.86 4.15
C TYR A 77 -1.58 -7.31 3.63
N ILE A 78 -1.70 -5.99 3.47
CA ILE A 78 -2.91 -5.34 2.94
C ILE A 78 -3.16 -5.82 1.51
N ALA A 79 -2.14 -5.79 0.65
CA ALA A 79 -2.23 -6.24 -0.73
C ALA A 79 -2.68 -7.71 -0.83
N PHE A 80 -2.13 -8.57 0.02
CA PHE A 80 -2.50 -9.98 0.07
C PHE A 80 -3.95 -10.19 0.52
N THR A 81 -4.41 -9.53 1.61
CA THR A 81 -5.81 -9.69 2.08
C THR A 81 -6.80 -9.18 1.05
N VAL A 82 -6.45 -8.10 0.37
CA VAL A 82 -7.19 -7.54 -0.77
C VAL A 82 -7.26 -8.51 -1.94
N GLY A 83 -6.13 -9.12 -2.32
CA GLY A 83 -6.08 -10.17 -3.33
C GLY A 83 -6.89 -11.41 -2.95
N ALA A 84 -6.83 -11.83 -1.68
CA ALA A 84 -7.57 -12.99 -1.17
C ALA A 84 -9.10 -12.79 -1.19
N ALA A 85 -9.57 -11.54 -1.18
CA ALA A 85 -10.99 -11.22 -1.35
C ALA A 85 -11.49 -11.41 -2.80
N LEU A 86 -10.59 -11.51 -3.80
CA LEU A 86 -10.93 -11.65 -5.21
C LEU A 86 -11.17 -13.10 -5.63
N HIS A 87 -12.18 -13.72 -5.04
CA HIS A 87 -12.66 -15.04 -5.44
C HIS A 87 -13.51 -14.96 -6.71
N PHE A 88 -13.02 -15.47 -7.84
CA PHE A 88 -13.65 -15.26 -9.16
C PHE A 88 -15.09 -15.78 -9.24
N ALA A 89 -15.39 -16.90 -8.58
CA ALA A 89 -16.74 -17.45 -8.54
C ALA A 89 -17.73 -16.52 -7.82
N SER A 90 -17.28 -15.78 -6.80
CA SER A 90 -18.09 -14.78 -6.07
C SER A 90 -18.33 -13.52 -6.91
N LEU A 91 -17.33 -13.10 -7.69
CA LEU A 91 -17.37 -11.86 -8.46
C LEU A 91 -18.29 -11.93 -9.69
N ARG A 92 -18.55 -13.13 -10.23
CA ARG A 92 -19.35 -13.30 -11.46
C ARG A 92 -20.71 -12.61 -11.40
N ASN A 93 -21.38 -12.64 -10.24
CA ASN A 93 -22.70 -12.03 -10.05
C ASN A 93 -22.68 -10.50 -9.98
N SER A 94 -21.52 -9.91 -9.74
CA SER A 94 -21.33 -8.45 -9.64
C SER A 94 -20.45 -7.88 -10.74
N ALA A 95 -20.00 -8.70 -11.70
CA ALA A 95 -19.04 -8.32 -12.73
C ALA A 95 -19.44 -7.05 -13.52
N LYS A 96 -20.71 -6.91 -13.90
CA LYS A 96 -21.19 -5.70 -14.61
C LYS A 96 -21.08 -4.44 -13.75
N ARG A 97 -21.51 -4.51 -12.48
CA ARG A 97 -21.42 -3.37 -11.54
C ARG A 97 -19.97 -3.02 -11.25
N LEU A 98 -19.14 -4.03 -11.02
CA LEU A 98 -17.72 -3.90 -10.75
C LEU A 98 -16.98 -3.28 -11.93
N SER A 99 -17.24 -3.75 -13.15
CA SER A 99 -16.65 -3.19 -14.37
C SER A 99 -17.02 -1.72 -14.56
N PHE A 100 -18.29 -1.35 -14.38
CA PHE A 100 -18.71 0.05 -14.49
C PHE A 100 -18.03 0.94 -13.44
N LEU A 101 -17.95 0.48 -12.19
CA LEU A 101 -17.24 1.19 -11.13
C LEU A 101 -15.75 1.36 -11.42
N LEU A 102 -15.07 0.29 -11.89
CA LEU A 102 -13.64 0.34 -12.20
C LEU A 102 -13.35 1.26 -13.37
N VAL A 103 -14.15 1.23 -14.43
CA VAL A 103 -14.00 2.16 -15.56
C VAL A 103 -14.23 3.60 -15.10
N GLY A 104 -15.25 3.85 -14.28
CA GLY A 104 -15.48 5.16 -13.70
C GLY A 104 -14.29 5.66 -12.86
N GLN A 105 -13.77 4.82 -11.96
CA GLN A 105 -12.63 5.14 -11.10
C GLN A 105 -11.31 5.27 -11.86
N ALA A 106 -11.13 4.54 -12.96
CA ALA A 106 -9.93 4.61 -13.78
C ALA A 106 -9.92 5.80 -14.74
N LEU A 107 -11.07 6.43 -15.01
CA LEU A 107 -11.18 7.54 -15.96
C LEU A 107 -11.49 8.88 -15.28
N VAL A 108 -12.44 8.93 -14.35
CA VAL A 108 -12.94 10.21 -13.80
C VAL A 108 -11.93 10.87 -12.86
N PRO A 109 -11.40 10.22 -11.80
CA PRO A 109 -10.38 10.80 -10.94
C PRO A 109 -9.14 11.33 -11.69
N PRO A 110 -8.45 10.56 -12.56
CA PRO A 110 -7.28 11.07 -13.27
C PRO A 110 -7.64 12.22 -14.20
N ALA A 111 -8.79 12.18 -14.89
CA ALA A 111 -9.21 13.29 -15.76
C ALA A 111 -9.42 14.59 -14.98
N VAL A 112 -10.07 14.51 -13.80
CA VAL A 112 -10.27 15.66 -12.91
C VAL A 112 -8.92 16.19 -12.43
N VAL A 113 -8.00 15.32 -12.02
CA VAL A 113 -6.66 15.74 -11.57
C VAL A 113 -5.88 16.42 -12.69
N VAL A 114 -5.83 15.84 -13.90
CA VAL A 114 -5.16 16.47 -15.05
C VAL A 114 -5.76 17.84 -15.34
N LEU A 115 -7.09 17.94 -15.37
CA LEU A 115 -7.79 19.20 -15.65
C LEU A 115 -7.46 20.27 -14.60
N LEU A 116 -7.55 19.93 -13.32
CA LEU A 116 -7.25 20.86 -12.23
C LEU A 116 -5.77 21.28 -12.23
N MET A 117 -4.84 20.35 -12.43
CA MET A 117 -3.41 20.67 -12.48
C MET A 117 -3.08 21.55 -13.70
N TYR A 118 -3.71 21.30 -14.85
CA TYR A 118 -3.48 22.08 -16.07
C TYR A 118 -4.06 23.50 -15.96
N PHE A 119 -5.31 23.65 -15.51
CA PHE A 119 -5.99 24.95 -15.50
C PHE A 119 -5.73 25.78 -14.24
N VAL A 120 -5.58 25.14 -13.07
CA VAL A 120 -5.41 25.81 -11.77
C VAL A 120 -3.97 25.69 -11.29
N GLY A 121 -3.35 24.52 -11.43
CA GLY A 121 -2.01 24.26 -10.91
C GLY A 121 -0.93 25.19 -11.49
N HIS A 122 -1.03 25.49 -12.79
CA HIS A 122 -0.12 26.43 -13.44
C HIS A 122 -0.16 27.85 -12.82
N TRP A 123 -1.28 28.25 -12.21
CA TRP A 123 -1.40 29.56 -11.56
C TRP A 123 -0.83 29.58 -10.14
N ILE A 124 -0.71 28.43 -9.48
CA ILE A 124 -0.27 28.34 -8.08
C ILE A 124 1.25 28.19 -7.99
N ASP A 125 1.82 27.23 -8.72
CA ASP A 125 3.26 26.95 -8.71
C ASP A 125 3.69 26.39 -10.08
N PRO A 126 3.91 27.26 -11.08
CA PRO A 126 4.19 26.84 -12.46
C PRO A 126 5.50 26.06 -12.61
N GLU A 127 6.48 26.23 -11.70
CA GLU A 127 7.77 25.54 -11.78
C GLU A 127 7.66 24.08 -11.32
N ARG A 128 6.79 23.79 -10.34
CA ARG A 128 6.62 22.43 -9.80
C ARG A 128 5.50 21.64 -10.47
N MET A 129 4.43 22.32 -10.90
CA MET A 129 3.25 21.69 -11.50
C MET A 129 3.44 21.52 -13.02
N THR A 130 4.50 20.80 -13.38
CA THR A 130 4.78 20.45 -14.78
C THR A 130 3.75 19.47 -15.32
N ILE A 131 3.59 19.41 -16.65
CA ILE A 131 2.72 18.42 -17.31
C ILE A 131 3.05 16.99 -16.87
N ARG A 132 4.32 16.68 -16.63
CA ARG A 132 4.75 15.36 -16.15
C ARG A 132 4.24 15.06 -14.75
N ALA A 133 4.41 16.02 -13.84
CA ALA A 133 3.89 15.91 -12.49
C ALA A 133 2.35 15.71 -12.51
N SER A 134 1.65 16.45 -13.37
CA SER A 134 0.19 16.31 -13.53
C SER A 134 -0.23 14.90 -13.96
N TRP A 135 0.43 14.32 -14.96
CA TRP A 135 0.12 12.96 -15.42
C TRP A 135 0.52 11.88 -14.41
N LEU A 136 1.65 12.03 -13.73
CA LEU A 136 2.06 11.11 -12.66
C LEU A 136 1.08 11.16 -11.48
N LEU A 137 0.67 12.36 -11.06
CA LEU A 137 -0.35 12.54 -10.03
C LEU A 137 -1.71 12.01 -10.47
N ALA A 138 -2.06 12.14 -11.75
CA ALA A 138 -3.28 11.54 -12.31
C ALA A 138 -3.25 10.02 -12.18
N ALA A 139 -2.13 9.38 -12.53
CA ALA A 139 -1.98 7.93 -12.39
C ALA A 139 -2.08 7.49 -10.92
N VAL A 140 -1.48 8.24 -9.99
CA VAL A 140 -1.61 8.00 -8.54
C VAL A 140 -3.05 8.19 -8.07
N ALA A 141 -3.80 9.16 -8.63
CA ALA A 141 -5.18 9.43 -8.25
C ALA A 141 -6.18 8.31 -8.63
N ILE A 142 -5.77 7.37 -9.48
CA ILE A 142 -6.54 6.14 -9.72
C ILE A 142 -6.50 5.23 -8.49
N ALA A 143 -5.41 5.26 -7.72
CA ALA A 143 -5.21 4.38 -6.58
C ALA A 143 -6.29 4.62 -5.51
N GLY A 144 -6.94 3.53 -5.11
CA GLY A 144 -7.79 3.49 -3.93
C GLY A 144 -6.98 3.04 -2.70
N ALA A 145 -7.48 3.32 -1.50
CA ALA A 145 -6.85 2.87 -0.26
C ALA A 145 -7.65 1.70 0.37
N PRO A 146 -7.49 0.44 -0.10
CA PRO A 146 -8.29 -0.69 0.36
C PRO A 146 -8.12 -0.96 1.86
N GLY A 147 -6.91 -0.85 2.39
CA GLY A 147 -6.64 -1.06 3.82
C GLY A 147 -7.48 -0.14 4.71
N THR A 148 -7.48 1.16 4.42
CA THR A 148 -8.29 2.14 5.18
C THR A 148 -9.79 1.91 4.98
N THR A 149 -10.21 1.58 3.76
CA THR A 149 -11.63 1.36 3.44
C THR A 149 -12.15 0.11 4.15
N MET A 150 -11.39 -0.99 4.16
CA MET A 150 -11.73 -2.20 4.89
C MET A 150 -11.81 -1.95 6.38
N LEU A 151 -10.83 -1.23 6.96
CA LEU A 151 -10.85 -0.88 8.38
C LEU A 151 -12.09 -0.11 8.79
N VAL A 152 -12.47 0.90 8.02
CA VAL A 152 -13.67 1.69 8.28
C VAL A 152 -14.93 0.84 8.11
N VAL A 153 -14.98 -0.02 7.09
CA VAL A 153 -16.12 -0.93 6.86
C VAL A 153 -16.29 -1.91 8.01
N GLU A 154 -15.20 -2.48 8.52
CA GLU A 154 -15.18 -3.42 9.65
C GLU A 154 -15.57 -2.71 10.95
N GLU A 155 -14.98 -1.53 11.22
CA GLU A 155 -15.27 -0.71 12.39
C GLU A 155 -16.73 -0.26 12.41
N ALA A 156 -17.25 0.21 11.27
CA ALA A 156 -18.65 0.58 11.10
C ALA A 156 -19.60 -0.62 11.03
N ARG A 157 -19.08 -1.85 11.02
CA ARG A 157 -19.82 -3.12 10.84
C ARG A 157 -20.76 -3.08 9.62
N SER A 158 -20.34 -2.38 8.57
CA SER A 158 -21.15 -2.18 7.37
C SER A 158 -21.25 -3.46 6.57
N ARG A 159 -22.47 -3.83 6.16
CA ARG A 159 -22.74 -5.05 5.38
C ARG A 159 -23.73 -4.76 4.27
N GLY A 160 -23.58 -5.46 3.15
CA GLY A 160 -24.52 -5.39 2.04
C GLY A 160 -23.86 -5.59 0.69
N ILE A 161 -24.68 -5.57 -0.36
CA ILE A 161 -24.23 -5.72 -1.75
C ILE A 161 -23.31 -4.56 -2.14
N LEU A 162 -23.62 -3.33 -1.70
CA LEU A 162 -22.81 -2.15 -1.96
C LEU A 162 -21.41 -2.29 -1.34
N THR A 163 -21.33 -2.63 -0.05
CA THR A 163 -20.06 -2.81 0.66
C THR A 163 -19.19 -3.88 0.00
N ARG A 164 -19.76 -5.06 -0.32
CA ARG A 164 -19.01 -6.14 -1.00
C ARG A 164 -18.50 -5.71 -2.37
N THR A 165 -19.33 -4.97 -3.12
CA THR A 165 -18.95 -4.49 -4.45
C THR A 165 -17.85 -3.42 -4.36
N LEU A 166 -17.93 -2.52 -3.37
CA LEU A 166 -16.91 -1.50 -3.13
C LEU A 166 -15.58 -2.12 -2.71
N VAL A 167 -15.58 -3.04 -1.73
CA VAL A 167 -14.36 -3.74 -1.28
C VAL A 167 -13.68 -4.45 -2.45
N ALA A 168 -14.45 -5.16 -3.28
CA ALA A 168 -13.91 -5.80 -4.48
C ALA A 168 -13.41 -4.80 -5.54
N SER A 169 -14.07 -3.64 -5.69
CA SER A 169 -13.62 -2.60 -6.64
C SER A 169 -12.31 -1.96 -6.20
N VAL A 170 -12.16 -1.66 -4.90
CA VAL A 170 -10.94 -1.02 -4.39
C VAL A 170 -9.75 -1.98 -4.49
N ALA A 171 -9.99 -3.29 -4.44
CA ALA A 171 -8.96 -4.29 -4.68
C ALA A 171 -8.41 -4.28 -6.11
N LEU A 172 -9.30 -4.22 -7.10
CA LEU A 172 -8.92 -4.25 -8.51
C LEU A 172 -8.35 -2.91 -9.00
N ILE A 173 -8.83 -1.79 -8.46
CA ILE A 173 -8.40 -0.46 -8.90
C ILE A 173 -6.93 -0.18 -8.53
N ASP A 174 -6.43 -0.74 -7.43
CA ASP A 174 -5.03 -0.58 -7.03
C ASP A 174 -4.07 -1.20 -8.06
N MET A 175 -4.43 -2.37 -8.62
CA MET A 175 -3.69 -2.97 -9.74
C MET A 175 -3.71 -2.06 -10.97
N VAL A 176 -4.89 -1.50 -11.31
CA VAL A 176 -5.01 -0.55 -12.43
C VAL A 176 -4.15 0.68 -12.19
N ALA A 177 -4.08 1.20 -10.97
CA ALA A 177 -3.27 2.35 -10.61
C ALA A 177 -1.77 2.07 -10.75
N VAL A 178 -1.28 0.91 -10.27
CA VAL A 178 0.12 0.48 -10.45
C VAL A 178 0.46 0.39 -11.94
N GLY A 179 -0.41 -0.22 -12.75
CA GLY A 179 -0.21 -0.32 -14.20
C GLY A 179 -0.22 1.03 -14.90
N ALA A 180 -1.16 1.91 -14.55
CA ALA A 180 -1.23 3.26 -15.10
C ALA A 180 0.00 4.09 -14.69
N TYR A 181 0.46 3.97 -13.45
CA TYR A 181 1.65 4.66 -12.97
C TYR A 181 2.91 4.17 -13.68
N ALA A 182 3.11 2.86 -13.80
CA ALA A 182 4.23 2.27 -14.54
C ALA A 182 4.21 2.69 -16.02
N PHE A 183 3.03 2.71 -16.65
CA PHE A 183 2.86 3.20 -18.01
C PHE A 183 3.27 4.67 -18.13
N VAL A 184 2.69 5.54 -17.31
CA VAL A 184 2.93 6.98 -17.37
C VAL A 184 4.38 7.30 -17.05
N ALA A 185 4.97 6.68 -16.02
CA ALA A 185 6.38 6.89 -15.67
C ALA A 185 7.33 6.47 -16.80
N SER A 186 7.06 5.36 -17.48
CA SER A 186 7.87 4.88 -18.60
C SER A 186 7.65 5.70 -19.88
N TYR A 187 6.39 6.05 -20.18
CA TYR A 187 6.03 6.89 -21.33
C TYR A 187 6.62 8.30 -21.22
N LEU A 188 6.66 8.83 -19.99
CA LEU A 188 7.21 10.13 -19.66
C LEU A 188 8.69 10.07 -19.25
N ALA A 189 9.38 8.96 -19.49
CA ALA A 189 10.82 8.89 -19.24
C ALA A 189 11.58 9.64 -20.33
N GLU A 190 12.36 10.65 -19.93
CA GLU A 190 13.19 11.43 -20.85
C GLU A 190 14.50 10.68 -21.15
N GLY A 191 14.75 10.33 -22.41
CA GLY A 191 16.12 10.17 -22.92
C GLY A 191 16.93 8.97 -22.40
N GLY A 192 16.39 7.75 -22.50
CA GLY A 192 17.24 6.55 -22.53
C GLY A 192 17.94 6.42 -23.89
N THR A 193 19.09 7.07 -24.06
CA THR A 193 20.02 6.94 -25.21
C THR A 193 19.60 7.53 -26.57
N GLY A 194 19.27 8.83 -26.60
CA GLY A 194 19.51 9.64 -27.80
C GLY A 194 18.30 10.39 -28.33
N GLY A 195 18.08 11.62 -27.85
CA GLY A 195 17.37 12.67 -28.58
C GLY A 195 15.95 12.40 -29.10
N GLU A 196 15.34 11.25 -28.83
CA GLU A 196 14.03 10.90 -29.36
C GLU A 196 12.92 11.62 -28.61
N MET A 197 11.99 12.20 -29.39
CA MET A 197 10.76 12.81 -28.89
C MET A 197 9.96 11.81 -28.05
N TRP A 198 9.33 12.33 -27.00
CA TRP A 198 8.47 11.62 -26.03
C TRP A 198 7.35 10.76 -26.64
N HIS A 199 7.05 10.95 -27.92
CA HIS A 199 5.97 10.28 -28.63
C HIS A 199 6.35 8.92 -29.26
N SER A 200 7.63 8.48 -29.25
CA SER A 200 8.04 7.15 -29.77
C SER A 200 8.00 6.02 -28.72
N ASN A 201 7.89 6.34 -27.42
CA ASN A 201 8.09 5.40 -26.31
C ASN A 201 6.83 4.64 -25.85
N TRP A 202 5.76 4.60 -26.65
CA TRP A 202 4.54 3.88 -26.22
C TRP A 202 4.78 2.36 -26.14
N HIS A 203 5.57 1.80 -27.07
CA HIS A 203 5.93 0.39 -27.07
C HIS A 203 6.73 -0.02 -25.82
N THR A 204 7.69 0.80 -25.42
CA THR A 204 8.51 0.55 -24.22
C THR A 204 7.67 0.68 -22.97
N ALA A 205 6.75 1.64 -22.90
CA ALA A 205 5.81 1.77 -21.78
C ALA A 205 4.91 0.54 -21.61
N PHE A 206 4.32 0.02 -22.70
CA PHE A 206 3.54 -1.23 -22.61
C PHE A 206 4.41 -2.44 -22.24
N ALA A 207 5.63 -2.52 -22.76
CA ALA A 207 6.57 -3.58 -22.38
C ALA A 207 6.91 -3.51 -20.88
N THR A 208 7.15 -2.32 -20.33
CA THR A 208 7.39 -2.11 -18.89
C THR A 208 6.20 -2.61 -18.07
N VAL A 209 4.97 -2.24 -18.43
CA VAL A 209 3.76 -2.74 -17.75
C VAL A 209 3.62 -4.26 -17.87
N GLY A 210 3.90 -4.81 -19.04
CA GLY A 210 3.85 -6.26 -19.27
C GLY A 210 4.86 -7.03 -18.41
N VAL A 211 6.08 -6.53 -18.29
CA VAL A 211 7.13 -7.10 -17.41
C VAL A 211 6.73 -6.96 -15.94
N GLU A 212 6.26 -5.78 -15.54
CA GLU A 212 5.80 -5.48 -14.18
C GLU A 212 4.73 -6.48 -13.73
N PHE A 213 3.67 -6.63 -14.52
CA PHE A 213 2.56 -7.55 -14.23
C PHE A 213 2.97 -9.01 -14.37
N GLY A 214 3.70 -9.35 -15.44
CA GLY A 214 4.10 -10.73 -15.72
C GLY A 214 4.99 -11.29 -14.62
N MET A 215 6.02 -10.54 -14.22
CA MET A 215 6.94 -10.97 -13.16
C MET A 215 6.27 -10.97 -11.79
N ALA A 216 5.47 -9.94 -11.45
CA ALA A 216 4.73 -9.93 -10.19
C ALA A 216 3.73 -11.11 -10.10
N PHE A 217 3.05 -11.45 -11.20
CA PHE A 217 2.16 -12.60 -11.29
C PHE A 217 2.90 -13.91 -11.08
N ILE A 218 4.05 -14.10 -11.75
CA ILE A 218 4.87 -15.31 -11.61
C ILE A 218 5.36 -15.45 -10.17
N VAL A 219 5.95 -14.40 -9.60
CA VAL A 219 6.47 -14.42 -8.23
C VAL A 219 5.35 -14.70 -7.22
N GLY A 220 4.27 -13.92 -7.25
CA GLY A 220 3.16 -14.07 -6.32
C GLY A 220 2.50 -15.44 -6.39
N SER A 221 2.19 -15.91 -7.61
CA SER A 221 1.54 -17.21 -7.81
C SER A 221 2.46 -18.37 -7.44
N LEU A 222 3.75 -18.29 -7.77
CA LEU A 222 4.74 -19.32 -7.41
C LEU A 222 4.90 -19.39 -5.89
N SER A 223 5.06 -18.26 -5.21
CA SER A 223 5.12 -18.22 -3.74
C SER A 223 3.87 -18.85 -3.13
N ALA A 224 2.67 -18.53 -3.66
CA ALA A 224 1.41 -19.08 -3.19
C ALA A 224 1.32 -20.60 -3.38
N VAL A 225 1.71 -21.11 -4.55
CA VAL A 225 1.75 -22.56 -4.82
C VAL A 225 2.72 -23.27 -3.86
N ILE A 226 3.91 -22.72 -3.66
CA ILE A 226 4.89 -23.27 -2.70
C ILE A 226 4.26 -23.30 -1.29
N ALA A 227 3.71 -22.18 -0.82
CA ALA A 227 3.08 -22.10 0.50
C ALA A 227 1.94 -23.12 0.67
N LEU A 228 1.11 -23.32 -0.35
CA LEU A 228 0.02 -24.30 -0.33
C LEU A 228 0.51 -25.75 -0.35
N VAL A 229 1.61 -26.04 -1.06
CA VAL A 229 2.25 -27.37 -1.06
C VAL A 229 2.83 -27.67 0.32
N PHE A 230 3.56 -26.73 0.92
CA PHE A 230 4.06 -26.87 2.30
C PHE A 230 2.93 -27.04 3.30
N ALA A 231 1.87 -26.23 3.19
CA ALA A 231 0.67 -26.32 4.01
C ALA A 231 -0.01 -27.70 3.92
N ARG A 232 0.08 -28.37 2.77
CA ARG A 232 -0.53 -29.68 2.54
C ARG A 232 0.32 -30.83 3.06
N PHE A 233 1.64 -30.79 2.84
CA PHE A 233 2.50 -31.96 3.04
C PHE A 233 3.37 -31.90 4.30
N VAL A 234 3.67 -30.71 4.81
CA VAL A 234 4.70 -30.51 5.85
C VAL A 234 4.12 -29.85 7.10
N VAL A 235 3.23 -28.88 6.91
CA VAL A 235 2.85 -27.94 7.98
C VAL A 235 1.55 -28.39 8.64
N SER A 236 1.55 -28.44 9.98
CA SER A 236 0.34 -28.69 10.78
C SER A 236 -0.66 -27.52 10.67
N PRO A 237 -1.97 -27.75 10.77
CA PRO A 237 -2.99 -26.69 10.71
C PRO A 237 -2.73 -25.49 11.63
N ALA A 238 -2.06 -25.70 12.78
CA ALA A 238 -1.70 -24.63 13.72
C ALA A 238 -0.73 -23.59 13.15
N PHE A 239 0.05 -23.94 12.13
CA PHE A 239 1.08 -23.09 11.53
C PHE A 239 0.64 -22.44 10.22
N LEU A 240 -0.63 -22.60 9.80
CA LEU A 240 -1.15 -21.99 8.59
C LEU A 240 -1.01 -20.45 8.60
N GLY A 241 -1.32 -19.79 9.71
CA GLY A 241 -1.16 -18.34 9.86
C GLY A 241 0.29 -17.87 9.60
N PRO A 242 1.28 -18.40 10.34
CA PRO A 242 2.69 -18.14 10.08
C PRO A 242 3.15 -18.45 8.64
N THR A 243 2.64 -19.52 8.01
CA THR A 243 2.94 -19.81 6.60
C THR A 243 2.45 -18.70 5.67
N MET A 244 1.31 -18.06 5.96
CA MET A 244 0.82 -16.93 5.17
C MET A 244 1.66 -15.67 5.37
N VAL A 245 2.15 -15.43 6.58
CA VAL A 245 3.13 -14.35 6.83
C VAL A 245 4.41 -14.58 6.01
N ALA A 246 4.91 -15.82 5.99
CA ALA A 246 6.06 -16.20 5.17
C ALA A 246 5.79 -16.03 3.67
N LEU A 247 4.58 -16.39 3.21
CA LEU A 247 4.13 -16.15 1.83
C LEU A 247 4.19 -14.67 1.46
N ILE A 248 3.61 -13.79 2.29
CA ILE A 248 3.59 -12.33 2.06
C ILE A 248 5.02 -11.80 1.94
N LEU A 249 5.90 -12.16 2.89
CA LEU A 249 7.30 -11.75 2.90
C LEU A 249 8.05 -12.27 1.67
N ALA A 250 7.82 -13.53 1.28
CA ALA A 250 8.45 -14.13 0.10
C ALA A 250 7.98 -13.47 -1.20
N SER A 251 6.69 -13.15 -1.32
CA SER A 251 6.15 -12.46 -2.49
C SER A 251 6.68 -11.04 -2.62
N TRP A 252 6.71 -10.27 -1.52
CA TRP A 252 7.28 -8.93 -1.53
C TRP A 252 8.77 -8.96 -1.84
N GLY A 253 9.54 -9.74 -1.08
CA GLY A 253 11.00 -9.82 -1.23
C GLY A 253 11.42 -10.38 -2.59
N GLY A 254 10.70 -11.38 -3.11
CA GLY A 254 10.91 -11.91 -4.45
C GLY A 254 10.68 -10.84 -5.53
N ALA A 255 9.59 -10.08 -5.43
CA ALA A 255 9.27 -9.01 -6.36
C ALA A 255 10.33 -7.89 -6.36
N THR A 256 10.75 -7.46 -5.16
CA THR A 256 11.85 -6.49 -5.01
C THR A 256 13.14 -7.01 -5.64
N GLY A 257 13.44 -8.32 -5.51
CA GLY A 257 14.61 -8.95 -6.13
C GLY A 257 14.59 -8.92 -7.66
N PHE A 258 13.41 -8.91 -8.28
CA PHE A 258 13.23 -8.76 -9.72
C PHE A 258 12.99 -7.32 -10.18
N GLY A 259 12.99 -6.35 -9.25
CA GLY A 259 12.75 -4.94 -9.56
C GLY A 259 11.31 -4.60 -9.94
N VAL A 260 10.34 -5.40 -9.49
CA VAL A 260 8.90 -5.19 -9.74
C VAL A 260 8.14 -4.96 -8.42
N SER A 261 6.90 -4.49 -8.52
CA SER A 261 6.05 -4.10 -7.39
C SER A 261 5.77 -5.24 -6.42
N GLY A 262 6.19 -5.04 -5.17
CA GLY A 262 5.87 -5.94 -4.06
C GLY A 262 4.37 -5.98 -3.76
N ILE A 263 3.67 -4.84 -3.90
CA ILE A 263 2.22 -4.74 -3.73
C ILE A 263 1.53 -5.66 -4.74
N LEU A 264 1.89 -5.55 -6.02
CA LEU A 264 1.28 -6.33 -7.08
C LEU A 264 1.52 -7.85 -6.90
N ALA A 265 2.73 -8.24 -6.50
CA ALA A 265 3.07 -9.63 -6.24
C ALA A 265 2.31 -10.22 -5.03
N CYS A 266 2.18 -9.46 -3.94
CA CYS A 266 1.38 -9.87 -2.78
C CYS A 266 -0.11 -9.98 -3.13
N THR A 267 -0.65 -9.07 -3.95
CA THR A 267 -2.03 -9.16 -4.44
C THR A 267 -2.25 -10.42 -5.27
N PHE A 268 -1.33 -10.74 -6.20
CA PHE A 268 -1.40 -11.99 -6.97
C PHE A 268 -1.27 -13.24 -6.10
N ALA A 269 -0.43 -13.22 -5.07
CA ALA A 269 -0.36 -14.31 -4.09
C ALA A 269 -1.71 -14.52 -3.38
N GLY A 270 -2.38 -13.44 -2.96
CA GLY A 270 -3.72 -13.50 -2.38
C GLY A 270 -4.76 -14.09 -3.35
N ILE A 271 -4.76 -13.62 -4.60
CA ILE A 271 -5.64 -14.13 -5.67
C ILE A 271 -5.39 -15.63 -5.91
N ALA A 272 -4.13 -16.06 -5.95
CA ALA A 272 -3.76 -17.45 -6.15
C ALA A 272 -4.23 -18.32 -4.98
N VAL A 273 -3.99 -17.92 -3.73
CA VAL A 273 -4.44 -18.67 -2.54
C VAL A 273 -5.96 -18.85 -2.54
N THR A 274 -6.72 -17.77 -2.74
CA THR A 274 -8.19 -17.83 -2.64
C THR A 274 -8.85 -18.64 -3.75
N ASN A 275 -8.25 -18.66 -4.95
CA ASN A 275 -8.80 -19.41 -6.09
C ASN A 275 -8.27 -20.85 -6.21
N LEU A 276 -7.10 -21.18 -5.63
CA LEU A 276 -6.58 -22.55 -5.61
C LEU A 276 -7.13 -23.36 -4.43
N LYS A 277 -7.22 -22.75 -3.24
CA LYS A 277 -7.65 -23.40 -2.01
C LYS A 277 -8.46 -22.45 -1.13
N HIS A 278 -9.71 -22.22 -1.54
CA HIS A 278 -10.63 -21.31 -0.86
C HIS A 278 -10.80 -21.61 0.65
N ASP A 279 -10.77 -22.88 1.05
CA ASP A 279 -10.92 -23.28 2.46
C ASP A 279 -9.82 -22.72 3.38
N VAL A 280 -8.63 -22.47 2.84
CA VAL A 280 -7.49 -21.95 3.60
C VAL A 280 -7.75 -20.49 3.99
N VAL A 281 -8.44 -19.72 3.15
CA VAL A 281 -8.66 -18.27 3.29
C VAL A 281 -9.29 -17.92 4.63
N ARG A 282 -10.27 -18.69 5.10
CA ARG A 282 -10.94 -18.42 6.39
C ARG A 282 -9.98 -18.52 7.58
N SER A 283 -9.07 -19.50 7.55
CA SER A 283 -8.04 -19.66 8.57
C SER A 283 -6.99 -18.55 8.47
N VAL A 284 -6.67 -18.10 7.25
CA VAL A 284 -5.76 -16.97 7.03
C VAL A 284 -6.37 -15.69 7.58
N GLU A 285 -7.59 -15.34 7.19
CA GLU A 285 -8.30 -14.14 7.63
C GLU A 285 -8.40 -14.08 9.16
N ALA A 286 -8.75 -15.19 9.82
CA ALA A 286 -8.86 -15.23 11.27
C ALA A 286 -7.53 -14.91 11.97
N TYR A 287 -6.42 -15.49 11.48
CA TYR A 287 -5.08 -15.22 12.03
C TYR A 287 -4.61 -13.80 11.71
N LEU A 288 -4.71 -13.39 10.45
CA LEU A 288 -4.29 -12.08 9.98
C LEU A 288 -5.07 -10.96 10.69
N HIS A 289 -6.38 -11.09 10.84
CA HIS A 289 -7.21 -10.13 11.58
C HIS A 289 -6.78 -9.98 13.04
N SER A 290 -6.33 -11.07 13.69
CA SER A 290 -5.85 -11.02 15.08
C SER A 290 -4.59 -10.16 15.27
N ILE A 291 -3.70 -10.13 14.27
CA ILE A 291 -2.46 -9.34 14.30
C ILE A 291 -2.63 -7.96 13.65
N GLY A 292 -3.64 -7.81 12.78
CA GLY A 292 -3.88 -6.63 11.96
C GLY A 292 -4.00 -5.33 12.76
N GLY A 293 -4.68 -5.35 13.92
CA GLY A 293 -4.85 -4.15 14.74
C GLY A 293 -3.52 -3.51 15.18
N VAL A 294 -2.55 -4.34 15.59
CA VAL A 294 -1.20 -3.88 15.98
C VAL A 294 -0.41 -3.40 14.75
N LEU A 295 -0.52 -4.13 13.64
CA LEU A 295 0.16 -3.77 12.40
C LEU A 295 -0.32 -2.43 11.85
N PHE A 296 -1.63 -2.20 11.85
CA PHE A 296 -2.22 -0.98 11.31
C PHE A 296 -1.96 0.23 12.19
N ALA A 297 -2.04 0.09 13.52
CA ALA A 297 -1.78 1.20 14.44
C ALA A 297 -0.38 1.79 14.21
N ALA A 298 0.66 0.96 14.18
CA ALA A 298 2.02 1.44 13.92
C ALA A 298 2.22 1.88 12.46
N PHE A 299 1.74 1.12 11.47
CA PHE A 299 1.85 1.49 10.05
C PHE A 299 1.25 2.86 9.73
N TYR A 300 0.00 3.12 10.14
CA TYR A 300 -0.66 4.39 9.85
C TYR A 300 -0.10 5.56 10.67
N THR A 301 0.44 5.28 11.86
CA THR A 301 1.17 6.29 12.65
C THR A 301 2.48 6.67 11.94
N PHE A 302 3.25 5.69 11.45
CA PHE A 302 4.45 5.97 10.63
C PHE A 302 4.10 6.69 9.31
N ALA A 303 2.99 6.31 8.67
CA ALA A 303 2.51 7.00 7.47
C ALA A 303 2.20 8.48 7.77
N GLY A 304 1.56 8.78 8.91
CA GLY A 304 1.34 10.15 9.38
C GLY A 304 2.65 10.90 9.65
N MET A 305 3.64 10.23 10.25
CA MET A 305 4.97 10.85 10.48
C MET A 305 5.69 11.19 9.17
N LYS A 306 5.46 10.42 8.10
CA LYS A 306 6.01 10.68 6.76
C LYS A 306 5.33 11.87 6.06
N ALA A 307 4.09 12.20 6.40
CA ALA A 307 3.28 13.18 5.69
C ALA A 307 3.82 14.64 5.78
N LEU A 308 4.55 14.97 6.85
CA LEU A 308 5.14 16.31 7.04
C LEU A 308 6.55 16.47 6.45
N LEU A 309 6.98 15.63 5.51
CA LEU A 309 8.28 15.76 4.81
C LEU A 309 8.36 16.96 3.84
N THR A 310 7.83 18.12 4.25
CA THR A 310 7.97 19.37 3.50
C THR A 310 9.15 20.16 4.06
N ASN A 311 10.23 20.24 3.27
CA ASN A 311 11.25 21.32 3.17
C ASN A 311 12.71 21.15 3.67
N SER A 312 13.24 20.00 4.15
CA SER A 312 14.68 19.96 4.54
C SER A 312 15.62 19.01 3.79
N THR A 313 15.16 18.09 2.95
CA THR A 313 16.06 17.21 2.18
C THR A 313 15.72 17.25 0.69
N ARG A 314 16.12 18.36 0.07
CA ARG A 314 16.43 18.37 -1.36
C ARG A 314 17.55 17.34 -1.58
N THR A 315 17.35 16.50 -2.60
CA THR A 315 18.19 15.39 -3.10
C THR A 315 18.10 14.07 -2.31
N VAL A 316 17.34 13.09 -2.85
CA VAL A 316 17.75 11.68 -3.08
C VAL A 316 16.56 10.72 -3.32
N GLU A 317 15.34 10.96 -2.87
CA GLU A 317 14.26 9.95 -2.99
C GLU A 317 13.48 9.97 -4.32
N ALA A 318 14.19 9.84 -5.45
CA ALA A 318 13.61 9.49 -6.75
C ALA A 318 13.54 7.96 -6.97
N ARG A 319 13.54 7.15 -5.90
CA ARG A 319 13.42 5.70 -5.99
C ARG A 319 12.69 5.12 -4.78
N VAL A 320 11.36 5.11 -4.81
CA VAL A 320 10.56 4.09 -4.14
C VAL A 320 9.24 3.92 -4.92
N GLY A 321 9.21 2.90 -5.75
CA GLY A 321 8.07 1.97 -5.75
C GLY A 321 8.23 0.99 -4.60
#